data_AF-A0A1D6DZZ6-F1
#
_entry.id   AF-A0A1D6DZZ6-F1
#
_cell.length_a   1.000
_cell.length_b   1.000
_cell.length_c   1.000
_cell.angle_alpha   90.00
_cell.angle_beta   90.00
_cell.angle_gamma   90.00
#
_symmetry.space_group_name_H-M   'P 1'
#
loop_
_entity.id
_entity.type
_entity.pdbx_description
1 polymer ?
#
loop_
_entity_poly.entity_id
_entity_poly.type
_entity_poly.pdbx_seq_one_letter_code
_entity_poly.pdbx_strand_id
1 'polypeptide(L)'
;MDLKDSLSKFKQQQERCQSSLASIAASTSKPKHRAQPAHAPNVPARPSQPIKFSNDTERLQHINSIRKSPVGAQIKLVIELLYKTRQAFTAEQINEATYVDIHGNKAVFDSLRNNPKVSYDGRRFSYKII
;
A
#
# COMPACT_ATOMS: atom_id res chain seq x y z
N MET A 1 5.54 -1.83 -32.32
CA MET A 1 4.41 -2.63 -31.81
C MET A 1 3.17 -2.07 -32.45
N ASP A 2 2.55 -2.80 -33.36
CA ASP A 2 1.32 -2.41 -34.03
C ASP A 2 0.14 -2.42 -33.05
N LEU A 3 -0.75 -1.42 -33.14
CA LEU A 3 -1.91 -1.26 -32.25
C LEU A 3 -2.76 -2.55 -32.11
N LYS A 4 -2.83 -3.33 -33.20
CA LYS A 4 -3.54 -4.61 -33.25
C LYS A 4 -2.91 -5.70 -32.38
N ASP A 5 -1.58 -5.71 -32.28
CA ASP A 5 -0.85 -6.64 -31.39
C ASP A 5 -1.08 -6.28 -29.92
N SER A 6 -1.06 -4.98 -29.58
CA SER A 6 -1.38 -4.49 -28.23
C SER A 6 -2.80 -4.84 -27.78
N LEU A 7 -3.79 -4.69 -28.67
CA LEU A 7 -5.19 -4.98 -28.37
C LEU A 7 -5.42 -6.50 -28.18
N SER A 8 -4.72 -7.32 -28.96
CA SER A 8 -4.78 -8.78 -28.85
C SER A 8 -4.17 -9.26 -27.53
N LYS A 9 -3.03 -8.68 -27.13
CA LYS A 9 -2.37 -8.97 -25.85
C LYS A 9 -3.24 -8.56 -24.66
N PHE A 10 -3.87 -7.39 -24.74
CA PHE A 10 -4.79 -6.90 -23.70
C PHE A 10 -5.98 -7.86 -23.52
N LYS A 11 -6.62 -8.26 -24.63
CA LYS A 11 -7.76 -9.19 -24.59
C LYS A 11 -7.36 -10.57 -24.06
N GLN A 12 -6.22 -11.08 -24.48
CA GLN A 12 -5.67 -12.33 -23.97
C GLN A 12 -5.34 -12.25 -22.47
N GLN A 13 -4.89 -11.10 -21.99
CA GLN A 13 -4.64 -10.88 -20.56
C GLN A 13 -5.95 -10.84 -19.77
N GLN A 14 -7.00 -10.21 -20.30
CA GLN A 14 -8.33 -10.19 -19.70
C GLN A 14 -8.93 -11.60 -19.56
N GLU A 15 -8.84 -12.43 -20.61
CA GLU A 15 -9.32 -13.83 -20.59
C GLU A 15 -8.54 -14.69 -19.57
N ARG A 16 -7.23 -14.48 -19.42
CA ARG A 16 -6.41 -15.18 -18.42
C ARG A 16 -6.81 -14.82 -16.98
N CYS A 17 -7.08 -13.54 -16.72
CA CYS A 17 -7.51 -13.10 -15.40
C CYS A 17 -8.89 -13.67 -15.03
N GLN A 18 -9.84 -13.69 -15.97
CA GLN A 18 -11.17 -14.25 -15.71
C GLN A 18 -11.15 -15.77 -15.55
N SER A 19 -10.39 -16.48 -16.38
CA SER A 19 -10.26 -17.94 -16.27
C SER A 19 -9.58 -18.37 -14.96
N SER A 20 -8.57 -17.63 -14.49
CA SER A 20 -7.96 -17.87 -13.18
C SER A 20 -8.95 -17.69 -12.02
N LEU A 21 -9.77 -16.62 -12.05
CA LEU A 21 -10.81 -16.41 -11.03
C LEU A 21 -11.88 -17.50 -11.04
N ALA A 22 -12.29 -17.95 -12.23
CA ALA A 22 -13.25 -19.04 -12.39
C ALA A 22 -12.68 -20.38 -11.85
N SER A 23 -11.39 -20.69 -12.12
CA SER A 23 -10.73 -21.88 -11.58
C SER A 23 -10.61 -21.85 -10.06
N ILE A 24 -10.36 -20.68 -9.45
CA ILE A 24 -10.28 -20.52 -7.99
C ILE A 24 -11.66 -20.73 -7.34
N ALA A 25 -12.71 -20.20 -7.96
CA ALA A 25 -14.09 -20.42 -7.50
C ALA A 25 -14.54 -21.89 -7.62
N ALA A 26 -14.04 -22.61 -8.64
CA ALA A 26 -14.33 -24.03 -8.85
C ALA A 26 -13.47 -24.96 -7.97
N SER A 27 -12.32 -24.51 -7.48
CA SER A 27 -11.41 -25.30 -6.63
C SER A 27 -11.74 -25.19 -5.14
N THR A 28 -12.99 -25.39 -4.75
CA THR A 28 -13.35 -25.74 -3.35
C THR A 28 -13.30 -27.26 -3.18
N SER A 29 -12.17 -27.89 -3.52
CA SER A 29 -11.88 -29.27 -3.15
C SER A 29 -10.38 -29.56 -3.29
N LYS A 30 -9.86 -30.34 -2.34
CA LYS A 30 -8.45 -30.58 -1.99
C LYS A 30 -7.56 -30.96 -3.19
N PRO A 31 -6.30 -30.49 -3.32
CA PRO A 31 -5.48 -30.86 -4.47
C PRO A 31 -4.77 -32.21 -4.27
N LYS A 32 -4.98 -33.11 -5.25
CA LYS A 32 -4.22 -34.36 -5.46
C LYS A 32 -3.51 -34.24 -6.82
N HIS A 33 -2.17 -34.24 -6.80
CA HIS A 33 -1.19 -34.51 -7.87
C HIS A 33 -1.29 -33.91 -9.30
N ARG A 34 -0.16 -33.24 -9.66
CA ARG A 34 0.71 -33.39 -10.85
C ARG A 34 0.25 -32.87 -12.24
N ALA A 35 1.03 -31.94 -12.81
CA ALA A 35 1.45 -31.96 -14.23
C ALA A 35 2.64 -30.99 -14.47
N GLN A 36 3.74 -31.47 -15.06
CA GLN A 36 4.85 -30.65 -15.58
C GLN A 36 4.60 -30.39 -17.08
N PRO A 37 4.76 -29.17 -17.61
CA PRO A 37 4.79 -28.93 -19.05
C PRO A 37 6.18 -29.19 -19.64
N ALA A 38 6.21 -29.86 -20.79
CA ALA A 38 7.40 -30.16 -21.56
C ALA A 38 7.70 -29.07 -22.61
N HIS A 39 9.00 -28.79 -22.78
CA HIS A 39 9.67 -28.09 -23.91
C HIS A 39 9.35 -26.60 -24.16
N ALA A 40 10.26 -25.73 -23.71
CA ALA A 40 10.48 -24.38 -24.25
C ALA A 40 12.00 -24.14 -24.48
N PRO A 41 12.41 -23.45 -25.56
CA PRO A 41 13.83 -23.23 -25.88
C PRO A 41 14.51 -22.31 -24.85
N ASN A 42 15.71 -22.74 -24.43
CA ASN A 42 16.52 -22.13 -23.37
C ASN A 42 17.21 -20.85 -23.86
N VAL A 43 16.53 -19.72 -23.75
CA VAL A 43 17.17 -18.39 -23.74
C VAL A 43 17.61 -18.06 -22.31
N PRO A 44 18.86 -17.62 -22.07
CA PRO A 44 19.28 -17.19 -20.73
C PRO A 44 18.54 -15.90 -20.36
N ALA A 45 17.37 -16.06 -19.75
CA ALA A 45 16.64 -14.98 -19.14
C ALA A 45 17.49 -14.42 -18.00
N ARG A 46 17.90 -13.15 -18.12
CA ARG A 46 18.36 -12.33 -17.00
C ARG A 46 17.39 -12.58 -15.84
N PRO A 47 17.85 -12.85 -14.60
CA PRO A 47 16.98 -13.16 -13.49
C PRO A 47 16.08 -11.95 -13.24
N SER A 48 14.85 -12.05 -13.75
CA SER A 48 13.77 -11.15 -13.41
C SER A 48 13.43 -11.54 -11.99
N GLN A 49 13.91 -10.73 -11.05
CA GLN A 49 13.59 -10.82 -9.63
C GLN A 49 12.11 -11.18 -9.53
N PRO A 50 11.72 -12.31 -8.92
CA PRO A 50 10.31 -12.62 -8.74
C PRO A 50 9.65 -11.46 -8.02
N ILE A 51 8.70 -10.79 -8.67
CA ILE A 51 7.90 -9.74 -8.04
C ILE A 51 7.07 -10.43 -6.97
N LYS A 52 7.56 -10.39 -5.72
CA LYS A 52 6.90 -11.01 -4.56
C LYS A 52 5.73 -10.11 -4.15
N PHE A 53 4.57 -10.35 -4.75
CA PHE A 53 3.29 -9.69 -4.45
C PHE A 53 2.86 -9.77 -2.96
N SER A 54 3.41 -10.71 -2.18
CA SER A 54 3.12 -10.85 -0.75
C SER A 54 3.47 -9.57 0.04
N ASN A 55 4.61 -8.95 -0.26
CA ASN A 55 5.07 -7.76 0.49
C ASN A 55 4.19 -6.52 0.21
N ASP A 56 3.74 -6.34 -1.03
CA ASP A 56 2.85 -5.22 -1.37
C ASP A 56 1.45 -5.39 -0.77
N THR A 57 0.95 -6.62 -0.70
CA THR A 57 -0.38 -6.89 -0.11
C THR A 57 -0.39 -6.55 1.38
N GLU A 58 0.63 -6.98 2.14
CA GLU A 58 0.75 -6.68 3.56
C GLU A 58 0.90 -5.18 3.84
N ARG A 59 1.75 -4.50 3.05
CA ARG A 59 1.94 -3.04 3.16
C ARG A 59 0.64 -2.28 2.90
N LEU A 60 -0.10 -2.66 1.85
CA LEU A 60 -1.39 -2.04 1.52
C LEU A 60 -2.45 -2.29 2.60
N GLN A 61 -2.49 -3.50 3.16
CA GLN A 61 -3.39 -3.81 4.29
C GLN A 61 -3.04 -2.97 5.53
N HIS A 62 -1.76 -2.81 5.85
CA HIS A 62 -1.31 -1.99 6.97
C HIS A 62 -1.70 -0.52 6.78
N ILE A 63 -1.47 0.05 5.59
CA ILE A 63 -1.91 1.41 5.22
C ILE A 63 -3.41 1.56 5.43
N ASN A 64 -4.20 0.60 4.91
CA ASN A 64 -5.64 0.65 5.00
C ASN A 64 -6.12 0.56 6.47
N SER A 65 -5.50 -0.32 7.25
CA SER A 65 -5.76 -0.47 8.68
C SER A 65 -5.56 0.85 9.44
N ILE A 66 -4.45 1.55 9.18
CA ILE A 66 -4.18 2.86 9.81
C ILE A 66 -5.22 3.90 9.38
N ARG A 67 -5.51 3.99 8.08
CA ARG A 67 -6.46 5.00 7.57
C ARG A 67 -7.89 4.79 8.05
N LYS A 68 -8.28 3.53 8.30
CA LYS A 68 -9.58 3.18 8.91
C LYS A 68 -9.59 3.26 10.43
N SER A 69 -8.43 3.44 11.07
CA SER A 69 -8.36 3.54 12.53
C SER A 69 -9.08 4.80 13.02
N PRO A 70 -9.62 4.80 14.26
CA PRO A 70 -10.26 5.97 14.83
C PRO A 70 -9.34 7.19 14.82
N VAL A 71 -9.90 8.38 14.66
CA VAL A 71 -9.15 9.65 14.61
C VAL A 71 -8.18 9.79 15.79
N GLY A 72 -8.59 9.42 17.00
CA GLY A 72 -7.71 9.42 18.18
C GLY A 72 -6.48 8.53 18.06
N ALA A 73 -6.59 7.39 17.40
CA ALA A 73 -5.46 6.49 17.16
C ALA A 73 -4.48 7.09 16.14
N GLN A 74 -4.99 7.69 15.06
CA GLN A 74 -4.17 8.40 14.07
C GLN A 74 -3.41 9.56 14.71
N ILE A 75 -4.08 10.38 15.53
CA ILE A 75 -3.44 11.47 16.27
C ILE A 75 -2.33 10.96 17.19
N LYS A 76 -2.58 9.87 17.92
CA LYS A 76 -1.58 9.27 18.81
C LYS A 76 -0.32 8.84 18.05
N LEU A 77 -0.47 8.21 16.89
CA LEU A 77 0.65 7.82 16.03
C LEU A 77 1.49 9.03 15.59
N VAL A 78 0.81 10.10 15.13
CA VAL A 78 1.50 11.32 14.71
C VAL A 78 2.24 11.98 15.90
N ILE A 79 1.59 12.10 17.06
CA ILE A 79 2.25 12.67 18.26
C ILE A 79 3.46 11.82 18.67
N GLU A 80 3.35 10.49 18.61
CA GLU A 80 4.45 9.59 18.93
C GLU A 80 5.64 9.78 17.98
N LEU A 81 5.39 9.95 16.67
CA LEU A 81 6.43 10.28 15.69
C LEU A 81 7.12 11.60 16.06
N LEU A 82 6.35 12.67 16.27
CA LEU A 82 6.90 14.00 16.61
C LEU A 82 7.67 13.98 17.94
N TYR A 83 7.18 13.21 18.92
CA TYR A 83 7.82 13.06 20.21
C TYR A 83 9.18 12.38 20.11
N LYS A 84 9.25 11.25 19.39
CA LYS A 84 10.50 10.47 19.25
C LYS A 84 11.57 11.21 18.45
N THR A 85 11.16 11.86 17.37
CA THR A 85 12.08 12.50 16.43
C THR A 85 12.50 13.90 16.85
N ARG A 86 11.67 14.60 17.64
CA ARG A 86 11.84 16.03 17.99
C ARG A 86 12.00 16.94 16.77
N GLN A 87 11.51 16.50 15.62
CA GLN A 87 11.61 17.23 14.36
C GLN A 87 10.23 17.76 13.93
N ALA A 88 10.25 18.79 13.08
CA ALA A 88 9.07 19.35 12.45
C ALA A 88 8.82 18.68 11.10
N PHE A 89 7.61 18.17 10.87
CA PHE A 89 7.25 17.47 9.64
C PHE A 89 6.09 18.14 8.93
N THR A 90 6.09 18.12 7.60
CA THR A 90 4.90 18.47 6.81
C THR A 90 3.87 17.34 6.89
N ALA A 91 2.63 17.63 6.48
CA ALA A 91 1.58 16.63 6.39
C ALA A 91 1.98 15.47 5.44
N GLU A 92 2.67 15.76 4.35
CA GLU A 92 3.15 14.76 3.39
C GLU A 92 4.18 13.83 4.04
N GLN A 93 5.16 14.39 4.75
CA GLN A 93 6.18 13.60 5.43
C GLN A 93 5.58 12.73 6.54
N ILE A 94 4.55 13.23 7.24
CA ILE A 94 3.82 12.44 8.23
C ILE A 94 3.07 11.29 7.56
N ASN A 95 2.43 11.53 6.41
CA ASN A 95 1.75 10.47 5.65
C ASN A 95 2.75 9.42 5.14
N GLU A 96 3.95 9.82 4.73
CA GLU A 96 5.00 8.88 4.33
C GLU A 96 5.49 8.02 5.51
N ALA A 97 5.67 8.62 6.69
CA ALA A 97 6.19 7.94 7.87
C ALA A 97 5.14 7.11 8.63
N THR A 98 3.87 7.51 8.60
CA THR A 98 2.80 6.94 9.44
C THR A 98 1.58 6.47 8.67
N TYR A 99 1.49 6.75 7.37
CA TYR A 99 0.31 6.48 6.52
C TYR A 99 -0.97 7.21 6.91
N VAL A 100 -0.89 8.14 7.87
CA VAL A 100 -1.98 9.03 8.27
C VAL A 100 -2.11 10.16 7.26
N ASP A 101 -3.27 10.25 6.60
CA ASP A 101 -3.57 11.32 5.67
C ASP A 101 -4.16 12.54 6.40
N ILE A 102 -3.30 13.49 6.74
CA ILE A 102 -3.68 14.71 7.44
C ILE A 102 -4.52 15.64 6.54
N HIS A 103 -4.20 15.73 5.25
CA HIS A 103 -4.89 16.63 4.32
C HIS A 103 -6.26 16.09 3.91
N GLY A 104 -6.37 14.78 3.71
CA GLY A 104 -7.64 14.12 3.41
C GLY A 104 -8.58 13.97 4.62
N ASN A 105 -8.08 14.20 5.85
CA ASN A 105 -8.86 14.04 7.07
C ASN A 105 -8.85 15.31 7.94
N LYS A 106 -9.84 16.18 7.70
CA LYS A 106 -10.01 17.44 8.44
C LYS A 106 -10.07 17.25 9.96
N ALA A 107 -10.70 16.17 10.45
CA ALA A 107 -10.80 15.92 11.88
C ALA A 107 -9.43 15.64 12.52
N VAL A 108 -8.55 14.92 11.83
CA VAL A 108 -7.17 14.70 12.28
C VAL A 108 -6.38 16.00 12.26
N PHE A 109 -6.47 16.78 11.18
CA PHE A 109 -5.80 18.08 11.08
C PHE A 109 -6.20 19.04 12.21
N ASP A 110 -7.51 19.24 12.41
CA ASP A 110 -8.03 20.15 13.44
C ASP A 110 -7.62 19.68 14.84
N SER A 111 -7.68 18.37 15.09
CA SER A 111 -7.30 17.81 16.38
C SER A 111 -5.81 17.95 16.67
N LEU A 112 -4.94 17.80 15.66
CA LEU A 112 -3.50 18.01 15.80
C LEU A 112 -3.18 19.49 16.04
N ARG A 113 -3.82 20.39 15.28
CA ARG A 113 -3.64 21.84 15.42
C ARG A 113 -4.07 22.35 16.80
N ASN A 114 -5.14 21.80 17.36
CA ASN A 114 -5.66 22.18 18.68
C ASN A 114 -4.98 21.42 19.84
N ASN A 115 -4.05 20.51 19.55
CA ASN A 115 -3.46 19.67 20.59
C ASN A 115 -2.47 20.47 21.47
N PRO A 116 -2.51 20.34 22.80
CA PRO A 116 -1.57 21.04 23.68
C PRO A 116 -0.12 20.58 23.52
N LYS A 117 0.13 19.39 22.95
CA LYS A 117 1.49 18.84 22.75
C LYS A 117 2.08 19.15 21.37
N VAL A 118 1.27 19.63 20.43
CA VAL A 118 1.69 19.86 19.05
C VAL A 118 1.68 21.36 18.77
N SER A 119 2.69 21.81 18.03
CA SER A 119 2.75 23.15 17.44
C SER A 119 2.56 23.03 15.94
N TYR A 120 1.84 23.98 15.34
CA TYR A 120 1.65 24.08 13.90
C TYR A 120 2.02 25.48 13.44
N ASP A 121 3.02 25.59 12.58
CA ASP A 121 3.57 26.88 12.10
C ASP A 121 2.88 27.40 10.82
N GLY A 122 1.77 26.77 10.41
CA GLY A 122 1.10 27.05 9.13
C GLY A 122 1.53 26.12 8.00
N ARG A 123 2.59 25.32 8.17
CA ARG A 123 3.05 24.34 7.18
C ARG A 123 3.48 23.01 7.77
N ARG A 124 4.10 23.02 8.95
CA ARG A 124 4.71 21.88 9.63
C ARG A 124 4.16 21.71 11.03
N PHE A 125 4.12 20.45 11.45
CA PHE A 125 3.77 20.02 12.80
C PHE A 125 5.05 19.66 13.55
N SER A 126 5.19 20.15 14.78
CA SER A 126 6.30 19.81 15.67
C SER A 126 5.79 19.51 17.08
N TYR A 127 6.57 18.74 17.84
CA TYR A 127 6.27 18.53 19.26
C TYR A 127 6.69 19.77 20.06
N LYS A 128 5.81 20.27 20.92
CA LYS A 128 6.14 21.39 21.82
C LYS A 128 7.14 20.91 22.86
N ILE A 129 8.31 21.55 22.88
CA ILE A 129 9.26 21.43 23.98
C ILE A 129 8.71 22.37 25.06
N ILE A 130 8.29 21.78 26.18
CA ILE A 130 7.85 22.50 27.37
C ILE A 130 9.10 22.97 28.11
#